data_AF-A0A401GDC2-F1
#
_entry.id   AF-A0A401GDC2-F1
#
_cell.length_a   1.000
_cell.length_b   1.000
_cell.length_c   1.000
_cell.angle_alpha   90.00
_cell.angle_beta   90.00
_cell.angle_gamma   90.00
#
_symmetry.space_group_name_H-M   'P 1'
#
loop_
_entity.id
_entity.type
_entity.pdbx_description
1 polymer ?
#
loop_
_entity_poly.entity_id
_entity_poly.type
_entity_poly.pdbx_seq_one_letter_code
_entity_poly.pdbx_strand_id
1 'polypeptide(L)'
;MPVTFKVAKHSAEPVHPQSLDKVQDAKDLLTRARLSPRGRCIEVFQGSVCPEALPSMEYCGNGFVHAAMRAHGGHHNLVIRPDDVWIAILNQFSFYVNAHAEELRGQFVEHGGKKTVRVVAEGNRYMVDFGEMTRQMAEQLRENVVDKTLTEWILPDFTTTTTADTTICSALMIR
;
A
#
# COMPACT_ATOMS: atom_id res chain seq x y z
N MET A 1 -10.50 14.58 -12.48
CA MET A 1 -9.78 14.87 -13.74
C MET A 1 -8.30 15.00 -13.43
N PRO A 2 -7.39 14.29 -14.13
CA PRO A 2 -5.96 14.45 -13.90
C PRO A 2 -5.53 15.87 -14.28
N VAL A 3 -4.78 16.54 -13.40
CA VAL A 3 -4.19 17.85 -13.67
C VAL A 3 -2.88 17.61 -14.42
N THR A 4 -2.84 17.94 -15.71
CA THR A 4 -1.63 17.84 -16.53
C THR A 4 -1.04 19.22 -16.73
N PHE A 5 0.23 19.39 -16.37
CA PHE A 5 0.97 20.62 -16.63
C PHE A 5 2.34 20.29 -17.23
N LYS A 6 2.81 21.16 -18.12
CA LYS A 6 4.11 21.00 -18.79
C LYS A 6 5.19 21.67 -17.96
N VAL A 7 6.14 20.89 -17.45
CA VAL A 7 7.21 21.37 -16.56
C VAL A 7 8.42 21.89 -17.35
N ALA A 8 8.74 21.27 -18.49
CA ALA A 8 9.91 21.61 -19.30
C ALA A 8 9.52 21.98 -20.74
N LYS A 9 10.36 22.78 -21.43
CA LYS A 9 10.09 23.21 -22.82
C LYS A 9 10.22 22.06 -23.83
N HIS A 10 11.14 21.12 -23.57
CA HIS A 10 11.39 19.94 -24.41
C HIS A 10 10.36 18.82 -24.17
N SER A 11 10.37 17.81 -25.05
CA SER A 11 9.59 16.59 -24.88
C SER A 11 10.16 15.72 -23.76
N ALA A 12 9.33 14.86 -23.17
CA ALA A 12 9.77 13.91 -22.17
C ALA A 12 10.64 12.80 -22.78
N GLU A 13 11.65 12.36 -22.04
CA GLU A 13 12.51 11.24 -22.43
C GLU A 13 11.87 9.89 -22.06
N PRO A 14 12.10 8.83 -22.85
CA PRO A 14 11.59 7.51 -22.54
C PRO A 14 12.18 6.96 -21.23
N VAL A 15 11.37 6.22 -20.48
CA VAL A 15 11.84 5.55 -19.27
C VAL A 15 12.66 4.33 -19.65
N HIS A 16 13.94 4.34 -19.30
CA HIS A 16 14.82 3.18 -19.45
C HIS A 16 14.84 2.37 -18.15
N PRO A 17 14.63 1.04 -18.19
CA PRO A 17 14.71 0.19 -17.01
C PRO A 17 16.07 0.30 -16.32
N GLN A 18 16.10 0.34 -14.98
CA GLN A 18 17.35 0.33 -14.23
C GLN A 18 17.97 -1.08 -14.18
N SER A 19 17.15 -2.12 -14.33
CA SER A 19 17.57 -3.52 -14.37
C SER A 19 17.28 -4.12 -15.75
N LEU A 20 18.27 -4.83 -16.31
CA LEU A 20 18.06 -5.63 -17.53
C LEU A 20 17.15 -6.84 -17.23
N ASP A 21 17.21 -7.36 -16.01
CA ASP A 21 16.36 -8.47 -15.57
C ASP A 21 14.98 -7.94 -15.21
N LYS A 22 13.98 -8.28 -16.05
CA LYS A 22 12.56 -8.01 -15.79
C LYS A 22 12.07 -8.84 -14.61
N VAL A 23 11.15 -8.28 -13.84
CA VAL A 23 10.43 -9.03 -12.80
C VAL A 23 9.56 -10.09 -13.47
N GLN A 24 9.75 -11.34 -13.09
CA GLN A 24 9.06 -12.48 -13.72
C GLN A 24 7.72 -12.80 -13.05
N ASP A 25 7.69 -12.72 -11.73
CA ASP A 25 6.51 -13.02 -10.92
C ASP A 25 6.46 -12.15 -9.65
N ALA A 26 5.35 -12.20 -8.92
CA ALA A 26 5.20 -11.46 -7.67
C ALA A 26 6.20 -11.88 -6.59
N LYS A 27 6.65 -13.14 -6.58
CA LYS A 27 7.64 -13.64 -5.61
C LYS A 27 9.03 -13.07 -5.89
N ASP A 28 9.41 -12.94 -7.15
CA ASP A 28 10.63 -12.28 -7.59
C ASP A 28 10.61 -10.80 -7.18
N LEU A 29 9.49 -10.10 -7.39
CA LEU A 29 9.32 -8.71 -6.93
C LEU A 29 9.56 -8.56 -5.42
N LEU A 30 8.93 -9.42 -4.62
CA LEU A 30 9.08 -9.41 -3.15
C LEU A 30 10.48 -9.81 -2.70
N THR A 31 11.13 -10.71 -3.43
CA THR A 31 12.51 -11.13 -3.16
C THR A 31 13.49 -9.99 -3.41
N ARG A 32 13.32 -9.26 -4.52
CA ARG A 32 14.09 -8.04 -4.85
C ARG A 32 13.83 -6.93 -3.85
N ALA A 33 12.62 -6.85 -3.30
CA ALA A 33 12.25 -5.88 -2.29
C ALA A 33 13.03 -6.01 -0.97
N ARG A 34 13.71 -7.16 -0.73
CA ARG A 34 14.49 -7.43 0.49
C ARG A 34 13.72 -7.03 1.76
N LEU A 35 12.42 -7.35 1.81
CA LEU A 35 11.46 -6.89 2.83
C LEU A 35 11.87 -7.20 4.29
N SER A 36 12.87 -8.06 4.51
CA SER A 36 13.61 -8.11 5.78
C SER A 36 14.97 -8.81 5.63
N PRO A 37 16.02 -8.38 6.37
CA PRO A 37 17.20 -9.21 6.62
C PRO A 37 16.88 -10.50 7.39
N ARG A 38 15.70 -10.60 8.04
CA ARG A 38 15.34 -11.65 9.00
C ARG A 38 14.34 -12.68 8.49
N GLY A 39 13.79 -12.55 7.28
CA GLY A 39 12.73 -13.43 6.79
C GLY A 39 12.78 -13.67 5.29
N ARG A 40 12.90 -14.94 4.89
CA ARG A 40 12.75 -15.35 3.49
C ARG A 40 11.27 -15.49 3.15
N CYS A 41 10.82 -14.89 2.04
CA CYS A 41 9.49 -15.18 1.48
C CYS A 41 9.48 -16.64 0.99
N ILE A 42 8.70 -17.49 1.65
CA ILE A 42 8.60 -18.92 1.32
C ILE A 42 7.63 -19.08 0.12
N GLU A 43 6.45 -18.48 0.24
CA GLU A 43 5.33 -18.63 -0.68
C GLU A 43 4.52 -17.33 -0.75
N VAL A 44 3.92 -17.07 -1.91
CA VAL A 44 2.96 -15.99 -2.13
C VAL A 44 1.61 -16.65 -2.40
N PHE A 45 0.65 -16.44 -1.49
CA PHE A 45 -0.69 -17.05 -1.63
C PHE A 45 -1.51 -16.34 -2.70
N GLN A 46 -1.52 -15.00 -2.67
CA GLN A 46 -2.30 -14.15 -3.56
C GLN A 46 -1.57 -12.82 -3.76
N GLY A 47 -1.87 -12.14 -4.87
CA GLY A 47 -1.36 -10.82 -5.18
C GLY A 47 -2.31 -10.08 -6.11
N SER A 48 -2.35 -8.76 -6.00
CA SER A 48 -3.13 -7.88 -6.87
C SER A 48 -2.39 -7.50 -8.16
N VAL A 49 -1.17 -8.00 -8.35
CA VAL A 49 -0.30 -7.61 -9.46
C VAL A 49 -0.76 -8.30 -10.75
N CYS A 50 -1.10 -7.49 -11.76
CA CYS A 50 -1.42 -7.99 -13.09
C CYS A 50 -0.15 -8.54 -13.79
N PRO A 51 -0.19 -9.75 -14.38
CA PRO A 51 0.96 -10.32 -15.08
C PRO A 51 1.52 -9.42 -16.19
N GLU A 52 0.67 -8.63 -16.83
CA GLU A 52 1.03 -7.72 -17.92
C GLU A 52 1.82 -6.51 -17.41
N ALA A 53 1.63 -6.14 -16.14
CA ALA A 53 2.33 -5.03 -15.51
C ALA A 53 3.68 -5.45 -14.91
N LEU A 54 3.88 -6.73 -14.58
CA LEU A 54 5.13 -7.22 -13.98
C LEU A 54 6.40 -6.80 -14.73
N PRO A 55 6.47 -6.88 -16.08
CA PRO A 55 7.68 -6.51 -16.82
C PRO A 55 8.09 -5.04 -16.70
N SER A 56 7.15 -4.14 -16.37
CA SER A 56 7.39 -2.70 -16.20
C SER A 56 7.51 -2.28 -14.73
N MET A 57 7.24 -3.19 -13.79
CA MET A 57 7.39 -2.94 -12.37
C MET A 57 8.84 -3.08 -11.94
N GLU A 58 9.31 -2.09 -11.19
CA GLU A 58 10.62 -2.10 -10.57
C GLU A 58 10.47 -1.87 -9.06
N TYR A 59 11.15 -2.68 -8.25
CA TYR A 59 11.26 -2.40 -6.84
C TYR A 59 12.23 -1.24 -6.61
N CYS A 60 11.81 -0.26 -5.82
CA CYS A 60 12.66 0.80 -5.31
C CYS A 60 12.27 1.08 -3.85
N GLY A 61 13.25 1.08 -2.93
CA GLY A 61 13.01 1.53 -1.57
C GLY A 61 12.53 2.99 -1.59
N ASN A 62 11.55 3.36 -0.76
CA ASN A 62 10.89 4.68 -0.81
C ASN A 62 10.36 5.05 -2.21
N GLY A 63 9.70 4.10 -2.89
CA GLY A 63 9.34 4.18 -4.30
C GLY A 63 8.65 5.47 -4.75
N PHE A 64 7.77 6.06 -3.93
CA PHE A 64 7.10 7.33 -4.26
C PHE A 64 8.10 8.48 -4.46
N VAL A 65 9.02 8.68 -3.50
CA VAL A 65 10.01 9.77 -3.55
C VAL A 65 11.02 9.53 -4.68
N HIS A 66 11.51 8.29 -4.81
CA HIS A 66 12.46 7.98 -5.88
C HIS A 66 11.84 8.06 -7.28
N ALA A 67 10.56 7.72 -7.45
CA ALA A 67 9.86 7.91 -8.71
C ALA A 67 9.80 9.40 -9.10
N ALA A 68 9.47 10.27 -8.14
CA ALA A 68 9.48 11.72 -8.36
C ALA A 68 10.87 12.25 -8.71
N MET A 69 11.90 11.85 -7.96
CA MET A 69 13.30 12.25 -8.23
C MET A 69 13.79 11.75 -9.59
N ARG A 70 13.48 10.51 -9.96
CA ARG A 70 13.86 9.91 -11.24
C ARG A 70 13.16 10.60 -12.40
N ALA A 71 11.86 10.87 -12.28
CA ALA A 71 11.13 11.58 -13.31
C ALA A 71 11.68 13.00 -13.52
N HIS A 72 11.98 13.70 -12.43
CA HIS A 72 12.61 15.02 -12.51
C HIS A 72 14.00 14.97 -13.16
N GLY A 73 14.89 14.09 -12.68
CA GLY A 73 16.27 14.00 -13.15
C GLY A 73 16.44 13.41 -14.54
N GLY A 74 15.54 12.53 -14.97
CA GLY A 74 15.54 11.88 -16.29
C GLY A 74 14.55 12.50 -17.27
N HIS A 75 13.99 13.67 -16.97
CA HIS A 75 13.04 14.36 -17.85
C HIS A 75 11.84 13.50 -18.29
N HIS A 76 11.36 12.61 -17.40
CA HIS A 76 10.20 11.76 -17.69
C HIS A 76 8.89 12.46 -17.34
N ASN A 77 7.81 12.00 -17.96
CA ASN A 77 6.47 12.31 -17.45
C ASN A 77 6.21 11.53 -16.17
N LEU A 78 5.57 12.18 -15.20
CA LEU A 78 5.17 11.58 -13.93
C LEU A 78 3.66 11.71 -13.77
N VAL A 79 3.01 10.58 -13.49
CA VAL A 79 1.59 10.54 -13.13
C VAL A 79 1.51 10.18 -11.65
N ILE A 80 0.83 11.01 -10.87
CA ILE A 80 0.57 10.79 -9.45
C ILE A 80 -0.94 10.80 -9.26
N ARG A 81 -1.49 9.75 -8.66
CA ARG A 81 -2.88 9.73 -8.20
C ARG A 81 -2.96 10.28 -6.77
N PRO A 82 -4.09 10.86 -6.37
CA PRO A 82 -4.36 11.19 -4.96
C PRO A 82 -4.12 10.01 -4.03
N ASP A 83 -4.50 8.80 -4.44
CA ASP A 83 -4.28 7.55 -3.69
C ASP A 83 -2.81 7.27 -3.40
N ASP A 84 -1.91 7.53 -4.36
CA ASP A 84 -0.48 7.25 -4.19
C ASP A 84 0.13 8.16 -3.11
N VAL A 85 -0.32 9.41 -3.04
CA VAL A 85 0.06 10.38 -2.00
C VAL A 85 -0.53 9.98 -0.66
N TRP A 86 -1.81 9.60 -0.65
CA TRP A 86 -2.52 9.21 0.56
C TRP A 86 -1.90 7.98 1.22
N ILE A 87 -1.64 6.93 0.45
CA ILE A 87 -0.97 5.71 0.91
C ILE A 87 0.43 6.04 1.46
N ALA A 88 1.18 6.96 0.84
CA ALA A 88 2.48 7.37 1.35
C ALA A 88 2.40 8.05 2.73
N ILE A 89 1.41 8.92 2.94
CA ILE A 89 1.14 9.57 4.23
C ILE A 89 0.72 8.53 5.27
N LEU A 90 -0.26 7.69 4.93
CA LEU A 90 -0.77 6.65 5.83
C LEU A 90 0.29 5.66 6.25
N ASN A 91 1.20 5.29 5.36
CA ASN A 91 2.28 4.37 5.69
C ASN A 91 3.19 4.95 6.80
N GLN A 92 3.52 6.24 6.73
CA GLN A 92 4.31 6.89 7.78
C GLN A 92 3.51 7.10 9.07
N PHE A 93 2.23 7.47 8.95
CA PHE A 93 1.33 7.56 10.10
C PHE A 93 1.20 6.21 10.82
N SER A 94 1.04 5.10 10.09
CA SER A 94 0.99 3.75 10.65
C SER A 94 2.27 3.39 11.41
N PHE A 95 3.46 3.76 10.91
CA PHE A 95 4.70 3.57 11.67
C PHE A 95 4.73 4.38 12.96
N TYR A 96 4.26 5.63 12.92
CA TYR A 96 4.21 6.48 14.10
C TYR A 96 3.25 5.92 15.16
N VAL A 97 2.02 5.57 14.77
CA VAL A 97 1.03 4.97 15.69
C VAL A 97 1.57 3.69 16.30
N ASN A 98 2.23 2.84 15.50
CA ASN A 98 2.82 1.60 16.00
C ASN A 98 3.99 1.81 16.97
N ALA A 99 4.83 2.81 16.74
CA ALA A 99 5.92 3.15 17.65
C ALA A 99 5.42 3.75 18.97
N HIS A 100 4.25 4.41 18.95
CA HIS A 100 3.64 5.12 20.09
C HIS A 100 2.32 4.47 20.55
N ALA A 101 2.15 3.17 20.35
CA ALA A 101 0.86 2.49 20.49
C ALA A 101 0.22 2.63 21.89
N GLU A 102 1.03 2.59 22.96
CA GLU A 102 0.52 2.72 24.33
C GLU A 102 0.17 4.17 24.71
N GLU A 103 0.91 5.15 24.19
CA GLU A 103 0.66 6.58 24.41
C GLU A 103 -0.64 7.01 23.72
N LEU A 104 -0.84 6.56 22.49
CA LEU A 104 -1.98 6.91 21.67
C LEU A 104 -3.20 6.02 21.93
N ARG A 105 -3.05 4.93 22.68
CA ARG A 105 -4.08 3.91 22.91
C ARG A 105 -5.47 4.48 23.21
N GLY A 106 -5.55 5.44 24.13
CA GLY A 106 -6.81 6.04 24.55
C GLY A 106 -7.51 6.88 23.48
N GLN A 107 -6.82 7.25 22.40
CA GLN A 107 -7.39 7.92 21.23
C GLN A 107 -7.99 6.92 20.23
N PHE A 108 -7.46 5.69 20.20
CA PHE A 108 -7.87 4.68 19.22
C PHE A 108 -8.85 3.65 19.79
N VAL A 109 -8.72 3.22 21.04
CA VAL A 109 -9.58 2.15 21.61
C VAL A 109 -10.07 2.49 23.01
N GLU A 110 -11.38 2.27 23.26
CA GLU A 110 -12.00 2.52 24.57
C GLU A 110 -11.69 1.41 25.59
N HIS A 111 -11.34 0.21 25.14
CA HIS A 111 -11.18 -0.95 26.01
C HIS A 111 -9.77 -1.04 26.63
N GLY A 112 -9.71 -1.46 27.90
CA GLY A 112 -8.47 -1.89 28.53
C GLY A 112 -8.01 -3.25 27.98
N GLY A 113 -6.70 -3.42 27.75
CA GLY A 113 -6.14 -4.70 27.29
C GLY A 113 -6.49 -5.08 25.84
N LYS A 114 -6.23 -6.32 25.43
CA LYS A 114 -6.44 -6.75 24.03
C LYS A 114 -7.85 -7.29 23.82
N LYS A 115 -8.53 -6.83 22.78
CA LYS A 115 -9.79 -7.41 22.31
C LYS A 115 -9.53 -8.23 21.05
N THR A 116 -10.06 -9.45 21.01
CA THR A 116 -9.91 -10.33 19.85
C THR A 116 -10.98 -10.00 18.83
N VAL A 117 -10.56 -9.64 17.61
CA VAL A 117 -11.42 -9.52 16.44
C VAL A 117 -11.43 -10.86 15.69
N ARG A 118 -12.61 -11.33 15.28
CA ARG A 118 -12.77 -12.59 14.53
C ARG A 118 -13.37 -12.29 13.15
N VAL A 119 -12.63 -12.63 12.11
CA VAL A 119 -13.11 -12.63 10.71
C VAL A 119 -13.24 -14.07 10.26
N VAL A 120 -14.37 -14.41 9.63
CA VAL A 120 -14.67 -15.76 9.12
C VAL A 120 -14.83 -15.66 7.62
N ALA A 121 -14.09 -16.48 6.89
CA ALA A 121 -14.18 -16.57 5.44
C ALA A 121 -14.24 -18.04 5.00
N GLU A 122 -14.97 -18.30 3.93
CA GLU A 122 -15.13 -19.64 3.38
C GLU A 122 -13.93 -20.02 2.48
N GLY A 123 -13.53 -21.30 2.54
CA GLY A 123 -12.46 -21.85 1.71
C GLY A 123 -11.22 -22.25 2.49
N ASN A 124 -10.16 -22.59 1.76
CA ASN A 124 -8.84 -22.91 2.32
C ASN A 124 -7.84 -21.77 2.04
N ARG A 125 -6.62 -21.90 2.56
CA ARG A 125 -5.56 -20.87 2.42
C ARG A 125 -5.19 -20.48 0.99
N TYR A 126 -5.61 -21.25 -0.02
CA TYR A 126 -5.36 -20.98 -1.44
C TYR A 126 -6.57 -20.39 -2.17
N MET A 127 -7.76 -20.48 -1.58
CA MET A 127 -9.02 -20.03 -2.20
C MET A 127 -9.62 -18.82 -1.51
N VAL A 128 -9.29 -18.60 -0.25
CA VAL A 128 -9.83 -17.49 0.54
C VAL A 128 -9.31 -16.15 0.02
N ASP A 129 -10.17 -15.14 -0.16
CA ASP A 129 -9.76 -13.79 -0.56
C ASP A 129 -9.18 -13.04 0.64
N PHE A 130 -7.85 -12.95 0.70
CA PHE A 130 -7.17 -12.22 1.78
C PHE A 130 -7.41 -10.72 1.72
N GLY A 131 -7.68 -10.15 0.54
CA GLY A 131 -8.03 -8.74 0.40
C GLY A 131 -9.37 -8.44 1.05
N GLU A 132 -10.37 -9.29 0.80
CA GLU A 132 -11.68 -9.20 1.44
C GLU A 132 -11.59 -9.39 2.96
N MET A 133 -10.83 -10.39 3.43
CA MET A 133 -10.60 -10.55 4.87
C MET A 133 -9.98 -9.30 5.50
N THR A 134 -9.02 -8.65 4.81
CA THR A 134 -8.37 -7.43 5.29
C THR A 134 -9.38 -6.28 5.40
N ARG A 135 -10.29 -6.14 4.42
CA ARG A 135 -11.37 -5.14 4.49
C ARG A 135 -12.35 -5.44 5.64
N GLN A 136 -12.73 -6.70 5.83
CA GLN A 136 -13.57 -7.10 6.97
C GLN A 136 -12.90 -6.83 8.33
N MET A 137 -11.58 -7.00 8.42
CA MET A 137 -10.84 -6.63 9.63
C MET A 137 -10.89 -5.12 9.88
N ALA A 138 -10.75 -4.29 8.85
CA ALA A 138 -10.88 -2.84 8.98
C ALA A 138 -12.29 -2.42 9.43
N GLU A 139 -13.33 -3.08 8.91
CA GLU A 139 -14.71 -2.86 9.36
C GLU A 139 -14.91 -3.23 10.84
N GLN A 140 -14.34 -4.35 11.27
CA GLN A 140 -14.37 -4.72 12.68
C GLN A 140 -13.59 -3.73 13.54
N LEU A 141 -12.45 -3.21 13.07
CA LEU A 141 -11.74 -2.12 13.76
C LEU A 141 -12.61 -0.88 13.88
N ARG A 142 -13.34 -0.47 12.84
CA ARG A 142 -14.30 0.65 12.88
C ARG A 142 -15.30 0.56 14.03
N GLU A 143 -15.77 -0.65 14.33
CA GLU A 143 -16.71 -0.90 15.44
C GLU A 143 -16.06 -0.79 16.83
N ASN A 144 -14.73 -0.90 16.91
CA ASN A 144 -13.97 -0.95 18.14
C ASN A 144 -13.13 0.30 18.40
N VAL A 145 -13.04 1.20 17.41
CA VAL A 145 -12.32 2.47 17.53
C VAL A 145 -13.23 3.53 18.17
N VAL A 146 -12.64 4.36 19.03
CA VAL A 146 -13.34 5.44 19.76
C VAL A 146 -14.02 6.40 18.78
N ASP A 147 -13.26 6.86 17.78
CA ASP A 147 -13.72 7.76 16.74
C ASP A 147 -13.92 7.02 15.41
N LYS A 148 -15.18 6.82 15.01
CA LYS A 148 -15.51 6.16 13.73
C LYS A 148 -15.07 6.97 12.51
N THR A 149 -14.98 8.29 12.64
CA THR A 149 -14.54 9.17 11.55
C THR A 149 -13.07 8.96 11.22
N LEU A 150 -12.28 8.41 12.16
CA LEU A 150 -10.91 8.02 11.90
C LEU A 150 -10.83 6.93 10.83
N THR A 151 -11.74 5.96 10.83
CA THR A 151 -11.74 4.91 9.80
C THR A 151 -12.12 5.47 8.44
N GLU A 152 -13.10 6.38 8.40
CA GLU A 152 -13.49 7.10 7.17
C GLU A 152 -12.35 7.97 6.65
N TRP A 153 -11.54 8.54 7.53
CA TRP A 153 -10.35 9.30 7.17
C TRP A 153 -9.25 8.39 6.61
N ILE A 154 -9.00 7.24 7.23
CA ILE A 154 -7.94 6.31 6.78
C ILE A 154 -8.28 5.71 5.41
N LEU A 155 -9.52 5.30 5.17
CA LEU A 155 -9.91 4.67 3.90
C LEU A 155 -10.11 5.74 2.82
N PRO A 156 -9.36 5.69 1.69
CA PRO A 156 -9.51 6.68 0.63
C PRO A 156 -10.87 6.54 -0.08
N ASP A 157 -11.45 7.66 -0.51
CA ASP A 157 -12.70 7.72 -1.31
C ASP A 157 -12.54 8.47 -2.66
N PHE A 158 -11.30 8.77 -3.05
CA PHE A 158 -11.03 9.56 -4.25
C PHE A 158 -11.64 8.92 -5.51
N THR A 159 -11.92 9.76 -6.52
CA THR A 159 -12.44 9.28 -7.82
C THR A 159 -11.52 8.30 -8.56
N THR A 160 -10.26 8.14 -8.12
CA THR A 160 -9.25 7.22 -8.66
C THR A 160 -9.02 5.99 -7.78
N THR A 161 -9.70 5.91 -6.64
CA THR A 161 -9.56 4.84 -5.66
C THR A 161 -10.06 3.52 -6.24
N THR A 162 -9.24 2.49 -6.10
CA THR A 162 -9.55 1.12 -6.47
C THR A 162 -9.71 0.23 -5.23
N THR A 163 -10.25 -0.98 -5.42
CA THR A 163 -10.30 -1.99 -4.35
C THR A 163 -8.91 -2.37 -3.84
N ALA A 164 -7.86 -2.27 -4.67
CA ALA A 164 -6.49 -2.49 -4.23
C ALA A 164 -6.03 -1.39 -3.27
N ASP A 165 -6.34 -0.13 -3.57
CA ASP A 165 -5.98 1.03 -2.74
C ASP A 165 -6.67 0.96 -1.36
N THR A 166 -7.96 0.64 -1.32
CA THR A 166 -8.69 0.46 -0.05
C THR A 166 -8.12 -0.71 0.75
N THR A 167 -7.81 -1.83 0.09
CA THR A 167 -7.21 -3.01 0.75
C THR A 167 -5.84 -2.70 1.35
N ILE A 168 -4.99 -1.93 0.64
CA ILE A 168 -3.70 -1.47 1.15
C ILE A 168 -3.90 -0.58 2.38
N CYS A 169 -4.82 0.39 2.33
CA CYS A 169 -5.08 1.27 3.46
C CYS A 169 -5.65 0.51 4.68
N SER A 170 -6.54 -0.46 4.44
CA SER A 170 -7.03 -1.38 5.47
C SER A 170 -5.88 -2.17 6.10
N ALA A 171 -4.94 -2.70 5.30
CA ALA A 171 -3.77 -3.42 5.82
C ALA A 171 -2.86 -2.51 6.66
N LEU A 172 -2.68 -1.24 6.27
CA LEU A 172 -1.88 -0.27 7.02
C LEU A 172 -2.52 0.11 8.36
N MET A 173 -3.84 0.06 8.46
CA MET A 173 -4.60 0.30 9.70
C MET A 173 -4.46 -0.85 10.70
N ILE A 174 -4.40 -2.09 10.22
CA ILE A 174 -4.31 -3.31 11.05
C ILE A 174 -2.87 -3.60 11.51
N ARG A 175 -1.89 -2.99 10.83
CA ARG A 175 -0.46 -3.25 11.01
C ARG A 175 0.02 -2.90 12.41
#